data_AF-L0KTX8-F1
#
_entry.id   AF-L0KTX8-F1
#
_cell.length_a   1.000
_cell.length_b   1.000
_cell.length_c   1.000
_cell.angle_alpha   90.00
_cell.angle_beta   90.00
_cell.angle_gamma   90.00
#
_symmetry.space_group_name_H-M   'P 1'
#
loop_
_entity.id
_entity.type
_entity.pdbx_description
1 polymer ?
#
loop_
_entity_poly.entity_id
_entity_poly.type
_entity_poly.pdbx_seq_one_letter_code
_entity_poly.pdbx_strand_id
1 'polypeptide(L)'
;MIRYGEIVLKSAPLRERWEQTLVTNIHNILPNSNVWRERGIIWLKGNVETEQLNKGCGIFSFSKCTQFSLDQLHEICLEYYETHGIHQVNSFALRVRSVGNHVFTSQQIAQKLGAIIQK
;
A
#
# COMPACT_ATOMS: atom_id res chain seq x y z
N MET A 1 -2.18 -3.23 0.74
CA MET A 1 -0.88 -3.39 0.04
C MET A 1 0.03 -4.27 0.86
N ILE A 2 0.57 -5.35 0.28
CA ILE A 2 1.45 -6.32 0.94
C ILE A 2 2.87 -6.18 0.36
N ARG A 3 3.84 -5.99 1.25
CA ARG A 3 5.28 -6.03 0.96
C ARG A 3 5.82 -7.35 1.49
N TYR A 4 6.58 -8.03 0.67
CA TYR A 4 7.10 -9.35 0.99
C TYR A 4 8.63 -9.31 1.06
N GLY A 5 9.21 -10.17 1.89
CA GLY A 5 10.64 -10.27 2.03
C GLY A 5 11.20 -11.12 0.91
N GLU A 6 11.80 -10.50 -0.10
CA GLU A 6 12.55 -11.27 -1.10
C GLU A 6 13.90 -11.69 -0.51
N ILE A 7 14.23 -12.98 -0.61
CA ILE A 7 15.61 -13.44 -0.42
C ILE A 7 16.37 -13.01 -1.67
N VAL A 8 17.31 -12.07 -1.52
CA VAL A 8 18.12 -11.37 -2.54
C VAL A 8 18.81 -12.28 -3.58
N LEU A 9 18.80 -13.60 -3.39
CA LEU A 9 19.55 -14.59 -4.16
C LEU A 9 18.77 -15.26 -5.32
N LYS A 10 17.59 -14.77 -5.71
CA LYS A 10 16.74 -15.45 -6.72
C LYS A 10 16.79 -14.78 -8.10
N SER A 11 16.90 -15.61 -9.16
CA SER A 11 16.70 -15.19 -10.55
C SER A 11 15.24 -14.78 -10.80
N ALA A 12 14.98 -14.00 -11.86
CA ALA A 12 13.63 -13.53 -12.20
C ALA A 12 12.56 -14.66 -12.28
N PRO A 13 12.83 -15.83 -12.89
CA PRO A 13 11.86 -16.93 -12.90
C PRO A 13 11.56 -17.51 -11.51
N LEU A 14 12.58 -17.57 -10.64
CA LEU A 14 12.41 -18.06 -9.26
C LEU A 14 11.63 -17.07 -8.39
N ARG A 15 11.82 -15.77 -8.61
CA ARG A 15 11.02 -14.71 -7.99
C ARG A 15 9.56 -14.86 -8.38
N GLU A 16 9.28 -14.97 -9.68
CA GLU A 16 7.90 -15.10 -10.18
C GLU A 16 7.20 -16.32 -9.58
N ARG A 17 7.87 -17.48 -9.57
CA ARG A 17 7.32 -18.70 -8.98
C ARG A 17 7.02 -18.54 -7.49
N TRP A 18 7.92 -17.90 -6.75
CA TRP A 18 7.75 -17.66 -5.32
C TRP A 18 6.61 -16.68 -5.03
N GLU A 19 6.51 -15.60 -5.79
CA GLU A 19 5.40 -14.65 -5.71
C GLU A 19 4.07 -15.34 -5.99
N GLN A 20 4.02 -16.23 -7.00
CA GLN A 20 2.82 -17.00 -7.30
C GLN A 20 2.42 -17.91 -6.13
N THR A 21 3.38 -18.59 -5.50
CA THR A 21 3.11 -19.38 -4.28
C THR A 21 2.58 -18.51 -3.15
N LEU A 22 3.15 -17.32 -2.95
CA LEU A 22 2.69 -16.40 -1.90
C LEU A 22 1.26 -15.91 -2.18
N VAL A 23 0.93 -15.57 -3.43
CA VAL A 23 -0.44 -15.20 -3.84
C VAL A 23 -1.41 -16.34 -3.57
N THR A 24 -1.09 -17.57 -3.95
CA THR A 24 -1.94 -18.74 -3.69
C THR A 24 -2.18 -18.95 -2.20
N ASN A 25 -1.14 -18.82 -1.37
CA ASN A 25 -1.28 -18.97 0.07
C ASN A 25 -2.17 -17.88 0.69
N ILE A 26 -2.02 -16.63 0.26
CA ILE A 26 -2.87 -15.52 0.70
C ILE A 26 -4.33 -15.77 0.31
N HIS A 27 -4.57 -16.21 -0.92
CA HIS A 27 -5.91 -16.55 -1.39
C HIS A 27 -6.54 -17.69 -0.57
N ASN A 28 -5.78 -18.71 -0.17
CA ASN A 28 -6.29 -19.80 0.65
C ASN A 28 -6.72 -19.35 2.05
N ILE A 29 -6.04 -18.36 2.62
CA ILE A 29 -6.39 -17.78 3.93
C ILE A 29 -7.59 -16.82 3.78
N LEU A 30 -7.63 -16.08 2.68
CA LEU A 30 -8.62 -15.04 2.40
C LEU A 30 -9.34 -15.31 1.07
N PRO A 31 -10.18 -16.36 0.97
CA PRO A 31 -10.77 -16.81 -0.30
C PRO A 31 -11.72 -15.79 -0.93
N ASN A 32 -12.28 -14.88 -0.12
CA ASN A 32 -13.22 -13.84 -0.57
C ASN A 32 -12.52 -12.54 -0.98
N SER A 33 -11.19 -12.56 -1.13
CA SER A 33 -10.40 -11.39 -1.48
C SER A 33 -9.81 -11.52 -2.89
N ASN A 34 -9.75 -10.40 -3.61
CA ASN A 34 -9.06 -10.31 -4.88
C ASN A 34 -7.57 -10.03 -4.62
N VAL A 35 -6.71 -10.97 -5.01
CA VAL A 35 -5.25 -10.91 -4.85
C VAL A 35 -4.60 -10.77 -6.22
N TRP A 36 -3.78 -9.74 -6.44
CA TRP A 36 -3.01 -9.61 -7.68
C TRP A 36 -1.62 -9.03 -7.42
N ARG A 37 -0.75 -9.13 -8.43
CA ARG A 37 0.64 -8.67 -8.39
C ARG A 37 0.83 -7.46 -9.28
N GLU A 38 1.59 -6.49 -8.81
CA GLU A 38 1.98 -5.33 -9.59
C GLU A 38 3.34 -4.79 -9.14
N ARG A 39 4.32 -4.75 -10.05
CA ARG A 39 5.64 -4.12 -9.83
C ARG A 39 6.34 -4.53 -8.52
N GLY A 40 6.29 -5.82 -8.17
CA GLY A 40 6.91 -6.33 -6.96
C GLY A 40 6.11 -6.09 -5.67
N ILE A 41 4.82 -5.75 -5.80
CA ILE A 41 3.88 -5.55 -4.71
C ILE A 41 2.73 -6.52 -4.90
N ILE A 42 2.26 -7.12 -3.80
CA ILE A 42 1.00 -7.87 -3.80
C ILE A 42 -0.11 -6.94 -3.31
N TRP A 43 -1.16 -6.83 -4.10
CA TRP A 43 -2.36 -6.11 -3.76
C TRP A 43 -3.46 -7.07 -3.34
N LEU A 44 -4.30 -6.56 -2.44
CA LEU A 44 -5.38 -7.30 -1.83
C LEU A 44 -6.56 -6.34 -1.72
N LYS A 45 -7.72 -6.72 -2.27
CA LYS A 45 -8.95 -5.93 -2.25
C LYS A 45 -10.13 -6.80 -1.82
N GLY A 46 -10.98 -6.25 -0.97
CA GLY A 46 -12.15 -6.95 -0.42
C GLY A 46 -12.26 -6.73 1.09
N ASN A 47 -13.18 -7.46 1.73
CA ASN A 47 -13.27 -7.50 3.18
C ASN A 47 -12.13 -8.37 3.73
N VAL A 48 -11.05 -7.72 4.16
CA VAL A 48 -9.81 -8.39 4.59
C VAL A 48 -9.69 -8.30 6.10
N GLU A 49 -9.76 -9.44 6.77
CA GLU A 49 -9.38 -9.57 8.18
C GLU A 49 -7.85 -9.53 8.29
N THR A 50 -7.30 -8.34 8.56
CA THR A 50 -5.85 -8.12 8.58
C THR A 50 -5.11 -8.97 9.61
N GLU A 51 -5.79 -9.43 10.67
CA GLU A 51 -5.23 -10.32 11.68
C GLU A 51 -4.80 -11.68 11.10
N GLN A 52 -5.49 -12.15 10.06
CA GLN A 52 -5.16 -13.41 9.39
C GLN A 52 -3.86 -13.30 8.57
N LEU A 53 -3.50 -12.10 8.10
CA LEU A 53 -2.27 -11.86 7.35
C LEU A 53 -1.01 -12.00 8.21
N ASN A 54 -1.08 -11.74 9.52
CA ASN A 54 0.04 -11.91 10.44
C ASN A 54 0.49 -13.37 10.59
N LYS A 55 -0.35 -14.34 10.18
CA LYS A 55 -0.05 -15.77 10.26
C LYS A 55 0.66 -16.31 9.02
N GLY A 56 0.78 -15.52 7.94
CA GLY A 56 1.33 -15.96 6.66
C GLY A 56 2.85 -15.82 6.56
N CYS A 57 3.57 -16.92 6.37
CA CYS A 57 5.00 -16.88 6.05
C CYS A 57 5.25 -16.13 4.74
N GLY A 58 6.26 -15.25 4.71
CA GLY A 58 6.71 -14.52 3.52
C GLY A 58 6.21 -13.08 3.39
N ILE A 59 5.22 -12.68 4.20
CA ILE A 59 4.79 -11.27 4.32
C ILE A 59 5.77 -10.56 5.26
N PHE A 60 6.41 -9.49 4.77
CA PHE A 60 7.32 -8.67 5.57
C PHE A 60 6.58 -7.52 6.26
N SER A 61 5.70 -6.84 5.52
CA SER A 61 4.81 -5.82 6.09
C SER A 61 3.60 -5.61 5.20
N PHE A 62 2.54 -5.03 5.73
CA PHE A 62 1.41 -4.59 4.93
C PHE A 62 0.90 -3.23 5.39
N SER A 63 0.12 -2.58 4.54
CA SER A 63 -0.53 -1.31 4.82
C SER A 63 -1.95 -1.35 4.29
N LYS A 64 -2.91 -0.88 5.09
CA LYS A 64 -4.27 -0.57 4.62
C LYS A 64 -4.17 0.61 3.66
N CYS A 65 -4.95 0.57 2.58
CA CYS A 65 -4.90 1.59 1.53
C CYS A 65 -6.32 1.93 1.08
N THR A 66 -6.55 3.21 0.80
CA THR A 66 -7.77 3.69 0.17
C THR A 66 -7.48 3.96 -1.31
N GLN A 67 -8.29 3.40 -2.20
CA GLN A 67 -8.20 3.65 -3.65
C GLN A 67 -9.21 4.75 -4.00
N PHE A 68 -8.76 5.82 -4.64
CA PHE A 68 -9.59 6.98 -5.00
C PHE A 68 -9.07 7.63 -6.30
N SER A 69 -9.88 8.47 -6.93
CA SER A 69 -9.47 9.27 -8.10
C SER A 69 -8.48 10.36 -7.69
N LEU A 70 -7.53 10.70 -8.55
CA LEU A 70 -6.56 11.77 -8.27
C LEU A 70 -7.23 13.11 -7.94
N ASP A 71 -8.39 13.40 -8.52
CA ASP A 71 -9.15 14.64 -8.27
C ASP A 71 -9.65 14.74 -6.82
N GLN A 72 -9.85 13.59 -6.16
CA GLN A 72 -10.31 13.50 -4.77
C GLN A 72 -9.15 13.49 -3.77
N LEU A 73 -7.90 13.56 -4.24
CA LEU A 73 -6.70 13.38 -3.40
C LEU A 73 -6.71 14.28 -2.17
N HIS A 74 -7.07 15.56 -2.31
CA HIS A 74 -7.04 16.48 -1.18
C HIS A 74 -8.10 16.13 -0.13
N GLU A 75 -9.33 15.87 -0.56
CA GLU A 75 -10.47 15.57 0.31
C GLU A 75 -10.20 14.28 1.09
N ILE A 76 -9.80 13.22 0.38
CA ILE A 76 -9.51 11.92 1.00
C ILE A 76 -8.28 12.00 1.91
N CYS A 77 -7.26 12.79 1.57
CA CYS A 77 -6.10 12.97 2.47
C CYS A 77 -6.48 13.64 3.79
N LEU A 78 -7.32 14.67 3.75
CA LEU A 78 -7.83 15.35 4.95
C LEU A 78 -8.71 14.41 5.78
N GLU A 79 -9.65 13.73 5.14
CA GLU A 79 -10.50 12.73 5.81
C GLU A 79 -9.65 11.65 6.48
N TYR A 80 -8.63 11.14 5.79
CA TYR A 80 -7.72 10.14 6.34
C TYR A 80 -6.94 10.68 7.56
N TYR A 81 -6.45 11.92 7.48
CA TYR A 81 -5.74 12.58 8.57
C TYR A 81 -6.60 12.71 9.84
N GLU A 82 -7.87 13.10 9.68
CA GLU A 82 -8.83 13.22 10.78
C GLU A 82 -9.24 11.86 11.34
N THR A 83 -9.74 10.97 10.48
CA THR A 83 -10.32 9.67 10.88
C THR A 83 -9.31 8.72 11.53
N HIS A 84 -8.02 8.85 11.20
CA HIS A 84 -6.96 7.99 11.75
C HIS A 84 -6.19 8.65 12.89
N GLY A 85 -6.65 9.79 13.41
CA GLY A 85 -6.05 10.44 14.58
C GLY A 85 -4.65 11.02 14.35
N ILE A 86 -4.26 11.25 13.09
CA ILE A 86 -2.93 11.80 12.77
C ILE A 86 -2.85 13.27 13.25
N HIS A 87 -3.98 13.96 13.38
CA HIS A 87 -4.06 15.28 14.02
C HIS A 87 -3.63 15.30 15.49
N GLN A 88 -3.55 14.14 16.15
CA GLN A 88 -3.22 14.03 17.57
C GLN A 88 -1.73 13.77 17.81
N VAL A 89 -0.94 13.51 16.76
CA VAL A 89 0.49 13.20 16.90
C VAL A 89 1.37 14.44 16.75
N ASN A 90 2.50 14.45 17.44
CA ASN A 90 3.42 15.60 17.42
C ASN A 90 4.10 15.84 16.06
N SER A 91 4.28 14.78 15.27
CA SER A 91 4.93 14.89 13.96
C SER A 91 4.46 13.79 13.03
N PHE A 92 4.35 14.12 11.75
CA PHE A 92 4.08 13.18 10.67
C PHE A 92 4.91 13.55 9.44
N ALA A 93 5.01 12.62 8.49
CA ALA A 93 5.68 12.87 7.22
C ALA A 93 4.84 12.28 6.07
N LEU A 94 4.74 13.03 4.97
CA LEU A 94 4.09 12.58 3.75
C LEU A 94 5.13 11.99 2.80
N ARG A 95 4.90 10.75 2.36
CA ARG A 95 5.69 10.10 1.32
C ARG A 95 4.83 9.88 0.09
N VAL A 96 5.01 10.75 -0.90
CA VAL A 96 4.31 10.65 -2.19
C VAL A 96 5.18 9.95 -3.21
N ARG A 97 4.58 9.06 -4.00
CA ARG A 97 5.24 8.40 -5.13
C ARG A 97 4.31 8.44 -6.34
N SER A 98 4.70 9.21 -7.35
CA SER A 98 4.04 9.22 -8.65
C SER A 98 4.49 8.03 -9.49
N VAL A 99 3.54 7.38 -10.16
CA VAL A 99 3.80 6.30 -11.13
C VAL A 99 3.23 6.74 -12.48
N GLY A 100 4.07 6.71 -13.52
CA GLY A 100 3.70 7.21 -14.86
C GLY A 100 4.13 8.66 -15.09
N ASN A 101 3.62 9.26 -16.16
CA ASN A 101 3.91 10.64 -16.54
C ASN A 101 2.84 11.56 -15.96
N HIS A 102 3.25 12.49 -15.11
CA HIS A 102 2.41 13.52 -14.51
C HIS A 102 3.05 14.87 -14.73
N VAL A 103 2.23 15.93 -14.83
CA VAL A 103 2.71 17.32 -14.97
C VAL A 103 3.32 17.90 -13.69
N PHE A 104 3.26 17.14 -12.58
CA PHE A 104 3.75 17.52 -11.27
C PHE A 104 4.74 16.48 -10.74
N THR A 105 5.61 16.92 -9.83
CA THR A 105 6.54 16.04 -9.11
C THR A 105 5.92 15.51 -7.83
N SER A 106 6.42 14.36 -7.35
CA SER A 106 6.02 13.81 -6.04
C SER A 106 6.28 14.80 -4.89
N GLN A 107 7.34 15.60 -5.00
CA GLN A 107 7.68 16.62 -4.00
C GLN A 107 6.67 17.77 -3.98
N GLN A 108 6.23 18.26 -5.14
CA GLN A 108 5.22 19.32 -5.24
C GLN A 108 3.90 18.88 -4.60
N ILE A 109 3.47 17.64 -4.83
CA ILE A 109 2.25 17.10 -4.20
C ILE A 109 2.43 16.96 -2.70
N ALA A 110 3.58 16.47 -2.23
CA ALA A 110 3.85 16.36 -0.79
C ALA A 110 3.82 17.71 -0.08
N GLN A 111 4.41 18.75 -0.69
CA GLN A 111 4.37 20.12 -0.15
C GLN A 111 2.94 20.66 -0.11
N LYS A 112 2.19 20.49 -1.21
CA LYS A 112 0.80 20.95 -1.30
C LYS A 112 -0.10 20.29 -0.24
N LEU A 113 -0.01 18.97 -0.11
CA LEU A 113 -0.76 18.23 0.90
C LEU A 113 -0.34 18.58 2.32
N GLY A 114 0.97 18.72 2.57
CA GLY A 114 1.49 19.10 3.88
C GLY A 114 1.00 20.47 4.33
N ALA A 115 0.98 21.46 3.42
CA ALA A 115 0.46 22.79 3.70
C ALA A 115 -1.05 22.82 3.98
N ILE A 116 -1.81 21.88 3.39
CA ILE A 116 -3.24 21.75 3.65
C ILE A 116 -3.49 21.14 5.04
N ILE A 117 -2.66 20.17 5.45
CA ILE A 117 -2.81 19.46 6.73
C ILE A 117 -2.31 20.28 7.93
N GLN A 118 -1.27 21.11 7.77
CA GLN A 118 -0.70 21.93 8.86
C GLN A 118 -1.54 23.15 9.26
N LYS A 119 -2.75 23.32 8.72
CA LYS A 119 -3.62 24.45 9.06
C LYS A 119 -4.16 24.40 10.47
#